data_AF-A0AAV9UH12-F1
#
_entry.id   AF-A0AAV9UH12-F1
#
_cell.length_a   1.000
_cell.length_b   1.000
_cell.length_c   1.000
_cell.angle_alpha   90.00
_cell.angle_beta   90.00
_cell.angle_gamma   90.00
#
_symmetry.space_group_name_H-M   'P 1'
#
loop_
_entity.id
_entity.type
_entity.pdbx_description
1 polymer ?
#
loop_
_entity_poly.entity_id
_entity_poly.type
_entity_poly.pdbx_seq_one_letter_code
_entity_poly.pdbx_strand_id
1 'polypeptide(L)'
;MPLTTMFGDDIGDLKMDPQDYPNTLYRVHLEGRSATLWDPNIGFRCRARGYINICNYYQLSTALEDHLDWYSEEPSHLISTFSSRRRALYWAGKQIRRHPDANAYLMKIDPQKILNVAGEPIPILQVSHIIREYPEMLPDGIQEDWVNDEFLVLYKIPRGAIVSVKPI
;
A
#
# COMPACT_ATOMS: atom_id res chain seq x y z
N MET A 1 -8.92 33.25 -16.01
CA MET A 1 -7.88 32.34 -16.51
C MET A 1 -7.49 31.45 -15.34
N PRO A 2 -7.72 30.12 -15.37
CA PRO A 2 -7.10 29.26 -14.38
C PRO A 2 -5.65 28.99 -14.80
N LEU A 3 -4.75 29.07 -13.84
CA LEU A 3 -3.36 28.62 -13.96
C LEU A 3 -3.39 27.11 -14.12
N THR A 4 -3.25 26.64 -15.36
CA THR A 4 -2.84 25.26 -15.63
C THR A 4 -1.40 25.15 -15.16
N THR A 5 -1.21 24.73 -13.92
CA THR A 5 0.10 24.24 -13.46
C THR A 5 0.37 23.01 -14.32
N MET A 6 1.20 23.17 -15.36
CA MET A 6 1.78 22.03 -16.06
C MET A 6 2.70 21.35 -15.06
N PHE A 7 2.18 20.35 -14.34
CA PHE A 7 3.04 19.40 -13.66
C PHE A 7 3.97 18.84 -14.74
N GLY A 8 5.28 19.03 -14.57
CA GLY A 8 6.23 18.25 -15.34
C GLY A 8 5.94 16.77 -15.09
N ASP A 9 6.19 15.92 -16.09
CA ASP A 9 5.93 14.47 -15.96
C ASP A 9 6.60 13.87 -14.71
N ASP A 10 7.70 14.46 -14.24
CA ASP A 10 8.45 14.04 -13.07
C ASP A 10 8.06 14.83 -11.79
N ILE A 11 7.78 14.09 -10.72
CA ILE A 11 7.55 14.56 -9.34
C ILE A 11 8.74 14.23 -8.44
N GLY A 12 8.78 14.84 -7.26
CA GLY A 12 9.79 14.54 -6.24
C GLY A 12 9.78 13.05 -5.83
N ASP A 13 10.89 12.56 -5.30
CA ASP A 13 10.94 11.20 -4.74
C ASP A 13 10.13 11.16 -3.44
N LEU A 14 8.95 10.54 -3.49
CA LEU A 14 8.03 10.43 -2.36
C LEU A 14 8.30 9.20 -1.47
N LYS A 15 9.39 8.47 -1.72
CA LYS A 15 9.86 7.41 -0.82
C LYS A 15 10.13 7.97 0.56
N MET A 16 9.65 7.26 1.56
CA MET A 16 10.02 7.53 2.94
C MET A 16 11.51 7.23 3.17
N ASP A 17 12.18 8.09 3.94
CA ASP A 17 13.48 7.76 4.52
C ASP A 17 13.30 6.59 5.51
N PRO A 18 14.14 5.54 5.48
CA PRO A 18 14.12 4.47 6.46
C PRO A 18 14.14 4.92 7.91
N GLN A 19 14.74 6.08 8.23
CA GLN A 19 14.75 6.63 9.59
C GLN A 19 13.35 7.06 10.07
N ASP A 20 12.45 7.39 9.13
CA ASP A 20 11.09 7.85 9.40
C ASP A 20 10.05 6.73 9.34
N TYR A 21 10.46 5.48 9.08
CA TYR A 21 9.54 4.36 9.04
C TYR A 21 8.82 4.18 10.39
N PRO A 22 7.51 3.87 10.39
CA PRO A 22 6.83 3.55 11.63
C PRO A 22 7.44 2.29 12.26
N ASN A 23 7.41 2.16 13.58
CA ASN A 23 7.96 0.98 14.27
C ASN A 23 7.30 -0.35 13.86
N THR A 24 6.09 -0.30 13.32
CA THR A 24 5.34 -1.47 12.90
C THR A 24 4.31 -1.08 11.84
N LEU A 25 4.17 -1.93 10.84
CA LEU A 25 3.05 -1.92 9.90
C LEU A 25 2.15 -3.12 10.14
N TYR A 26 0.88 -2.97 9.78
CA TYR A 26 -0.15 -4.00 9.86
C TYR A 26 -0.75 -4.20 8.48
N ARG A 27 -0.95 -5.45 8.10
CA ARG A 27 -1.64 -5.79 6.85
C ARG A 27 -2.67 -6.86 7.13
N VAL A 28 -3.85 -6.74 6.52
CA VAL A 28 -4.81 -7.85 6.51
C VAL A 28 -4.76 -8.53 5.15
N HIS A 29 -4.75 -9.87 5.18
CA HIS A 29 -4.86 -10.70 3.99
C HIS A 29 -6.13 -11.55 4.08
N LEU A 30 -6.91 -11.54 3.02
CA LEU A 30 -8.07 -12.41 2.85
C LEU A 30 -7.71 -13.46 1.80
N GLU A 31 -7.69 -14.73 2.22
CA GLU A 31 -7.32 -15.85 1.37
C GLU A 31 -8.27 -15.96 0.17
N GLY A 32 -7.70 -16.11 -1.03
CA GLY A 32 -8.48 -16.16 -2.28
C GLY A 32 -9.14 -14.85 -2.71
N ARG A 33 -9.05 -13.77 -1.92
CA ARG A 33 -9.70 -12.48 -2.22
C ARG A 33 -8.74 -11.32 -2.39
N SER A 34 -7.62 -11.29 -1.67
CA SER A 34 -6.63 -10.23 -1.87
C SER A 34 -6.03 -10.28 -3.28
N ALA A 35 -5.93 -9.12 -3.94
CA ALA A 35 -5.23 -8.98 -5.22
C ALA A 35 -3.71 -9.22 -5.12
N THR A 36 -3.14 -9.12 -3.91
CA THR A 36 -1.74 -9.45 -3.63
C THR A 36 -1.57 -10.95 -3.34
N LEU A 37 -0.50 -11.55 -3.87
CA LEU A 37 -0.12 -12.92 -3.55
C LEU A 37 0.47 -13.00 -2.14
N TRP A 38 0.13 -14.07 -1.43
CA TRP A 38 0.70 -14.43 -0.12
C TRP A 38 1.32 -15.83 -0.21
N ASP A 39 2.55 -15.96 0.26
CA ASP A 39 3.22 -17.25 0.44
C ASP A 39 3.98 -17.25 1.78
N PRO A 40 3.81 -18.27 2.63
CA PRO A 40 4.38 -18.30 3.98
C PRO A 40 5.91 -18.40 4.00
N ASN A 41 6.55 -18.78 2.91
CA ASN A 41 8.01 -18.88 2.76
C ASN A 41 8.60 -17.64 2.06
N ILE A 42 7.84 -16.98 1.18
CA ILE A 42 8.34 -15.88 0.35
C ILE A 42 7.91 -14.50 0.88
N GLY A 43 6.70 -14.38 1.41
CA GLY A 43 6.09 -13.12 1.82
C GLY A 43 4.94 -12.69 0.91
N PHE A 44 4.70 -11.37 0.82
CA PHE A 44 3.73 -10.81 -0.12
C PHE A 44 4.39 -10.37 -1.42
N ARG A 45 3.66 -10.49 -2.53
CA ARG A 45 4.06 -9.95 -3.84
C ARG A 45 2.86 -9.40 -4.61
N CYS A 46 3.02 -8.27 -5.29
CA CYS A 46 2.03 -7.75 -6.22
C CYS A 46 1.74 -8.76 -7.36
N ARG A 47 0.55 -8.67 -7.95
CA ARG A 47 0.21 -9.42 -9.18
C ARG A 47 0.40 -8.58 -10.46
N ALA A 48 0.61 -7.28 -10.30
CA ALA A 48 0.78 -6.35 -11.40
C ALA A 48 2.00 -6.72 -12.26
N ARG A 49 1.86 -6.53 -13.57
CA ARG A 49 2.92 -6.76 -14.55
C ARG A 49 3.68 -5.47 -14.82
N GLY A 50 4.92 -5.59 -15.28
CA GLY A 50 5.74 -4.44 -15.64
C GLY A 50 6.25 -3.67 -14.42
N TYR A 51 6.65 -2.42 -14.66
CA TYR A 51 7.20 -1.52 -13.67
C TYR A 51 6.42 -0.22 -13.64
N ILE A 52 6.33 0.38 -12.46
CA ILE A 52 5.80 1.73 -12.25
C ILE A 52 6.95 2.67 -11.89
N ASN A 53 6.96 3.85 -12.52
CA ASN A 53 7.79 4.97 -12.11
C ASN A 53 7.02 5.81 -11.09
N ILE A 54 7.30 5.60 -9.80
CA ILE A 54 6.68 6.36 -8.71
C ILE A 54 7.12 7.82 -8.64
N CYS A 55 8.13 8.22 -9.41
CA CYS A 55 8.53 9.61 -9.58
C CYS A 55 7.85 10.23 -10.81
N ASN A 56 6.95 9.53 -11.51
CA ASN A 56 6.14 10.12 -12.57
C ASN A 56 4.73 10.41 -12.05
N TYR A 57 4.29 11.66 -12.21
CA TYR A 57 2.98 12.12 -11.71
C TYR A 57 1.85 11.20 -12.17
N TYR A 58 1.73 11.00 -13.48
CA TYR A 58 0.61 10.27 -14.08
C TYR A 58 0.60 8.80 -13.66
N GLN A 59 1.77 8.15 -13.69
CA GLN A 59 1.86 6.75 -13.29
C GLN A 59 1.53 6.54 -11.81
N LEU A 60 2.01 7.41 -10.92
CA LEU A 60 1.67 7.31 -9.49
C LEU A 60 0.19 7.62 -9.24
N SER A 61 -0.35 8.67 -9.86
CA SER A 61 -1.75 9.07 -9.73
C SER A 61 -2.70 7.94 -10.16
N THR A 62 -2.48 7.35 -11.34
CA THR A 62 -3.29 6.23 -11.83
C THR A 62 -3.15 5.02 -10.92
N ALA A 63 -1.93 4.70 -10.46
CA ALA A 63 -1.75 3.58 -9.56
C ALA A 63 -2.41 3.78 -8.19
N LEU A 64 -2.49 5.01 -7.68
CA LEU A 64 -3.22 5.34 -6.47
C LEU A 64 -4.73 5.26 -6.68
N GLU A 65 -5.23 5.77 -7.79
CA GLU A 65 -6.64 5.68 -8.17
C GLU A 65 -7.11 4.22 -8.22
N ASP A 66 -6.39 3.38 -8.95
CA ASP A 66 -6.68 1.95 -9.06
C ASP A 66 -6.53 1.22 -7.71
N HIS A 67 -5.58 1.63 -6.86
CA HIS A 67 -5.33 0.99 -5.58
C HIS A 67 -6.36 1.35 -4.50
N LEU A 68 -6.81 2.61 -4.51
CA LEU A 68 -7.77 3.14 -3.55
C LEU A 68 -9.21 2.84 -3.95
N ASP A 69 -9.48 2.48 -5.21
CA ASP A 69 -10.74 1.85 -5.57
C ASP A 69 -10.84 0.44 -4.98
N TRP A 70 -11.56 0.33 -3.86
CA TRP A 70 -11.79 -0.93 -3.16
C TRP A 70 -12.69 -1.92 -3.92
N TYR A 71 -13.21 -1.54 -5.09
CA TYR A 71 -13.92 -2.45 -6.01
C TYR A 71 -13.03 -2.91 -7.18
N SER A 72 -11.86 -2.33 -7.36
CA SER A 72 -10.93 -2.74 -8.41
C SER A 72 -10.42 -4.16 -8.16
N GLU A 73 -10.60 -5.02 -9.17
CA GLU A 73 -9.96 -6.34 -9.22
C GLU A 73 -8.59 -6.29 -9.91
N GLU A 74 -8.20 -5.12 -10.42
CA GLU A 74 -6.95 -4.96 -11.15
C GLU A 74 -5.74 -5.15 -10.24
N PRO A 75 -4.74 -5.91 -10.68
CA PRO A 75 -3.50 -6.06 -9.93
C PRO A 75 -2.77 -4.73 -9.74
N SER A 76 -2.66 -4.26 -8.50
CA SER A 76 -1.83 -3.10 -8.15
C SER A 76 -0.38 -3.48 -7.88
N HIS A 77 0.59 -2.63 -8.28
CA HIS A 77 2.00 -2.73 -7.90
C HIS A 77 2.24 -2.38 -6.43
N LEU A 78 1.26 -1.75 -5.78
CA LEU A 78 1.31 -1.27 -4.41
C LEU A 78 0.69 -2.31 -3.47
N ILE A 79 1.28 -2.47 -2.29
CA ILE A 79 0.79 -3.36 -1.24
C ILE A 79 0.37 -2.51 -0.05
N SER A 80 -0.95 -2.41 0.18
CA SER A 80 -1.53 -1.68 1.30
C SER A 80 -1.08 -2.25 2.65
N THR A 81 -0.70 -1.35 3.54
CA THR A 81 -0.37 -1.60 4.94
C THR A 81 -0.81 -0.40 5.79
N PHE A 82 -0.94 -0.58 7.09
CA PHE A 82 -1.44 0.45 8.00
C PHE A 82 -0.51 0.58 9.20
N SER A 83 -0.25 1.80 9.67
CA SER A 83 0.46 2.02 10.94
C SER A 83 -0.38 1.64 12.17
N SER A 84 -1.72 1.56 12.02
CA SER A 84 -2.66 1.28 13.10
C SER A 84 -3.33 -0.09 12.95
N ARG A 85 -3.14 -0.97 13.93
CA ARG A 85 -3.85 -2.26 14.01
C ARG A 85 -5.36 -2.08 13.95
N ARG A 86 -5.90 -1.08 14.66
CA ARG A 86 -7.34 -0.83 14.73
C ARG A 86 -7.91 -0.50 13.35
N ARG A 87 -7.17 0.29 12.57
CA ARG A 87 -7.57 0.72 11.23
C ARG A 87 -7.47 -0.39 10.20
N ALA A 88 -6.39 -1.18 10.25
CA ALA A 88 -6.26 -2.40 9.45
C ALA A 88 -7.47 -3.34 9.66
N LEU A 89 -7.89 -3.54 10.91
CA LEU A 89 -9.07 -4.36 11.24
C LEU A 89 -10.39 -3.71 10.82
N TYR A 90 -10.52 -2.39 10.95
CA TYR A 90 -11.73 -1.68 10.51
C TYR A 90 -11.91 -1.77 9.00
N TRP A 91 -10.84 -1.55 8.23
CA TRP A 91 -10.81 -1.76 6.79
C TRP A 91 -11.20 -3.20 6.44
N ALA A 92 -10.55 -4.17 7.08
CA ALA A 92 -10.82 -5.59 6.87
C ALA A 92 -12.25 -5.98 7.22
N GLY A 93 -12.84 -5.40 8.25
CA GLY A 93 -14.22 -5.70 8.66
C GLY A 93 -15.24 -5.45 7.54
N LYS A 94 -15.02 -4.45 6.68
CA LYS A 94 -15.87 -4.24 5.48
C LYS A 94 -15.71 -5.39 4.48
N GLN A 95 -14.49 -5.87 4.27
CA GLN A 95 -14.18 -6.95 3.32
C GLN A 95 -14.64 -8.32 3.83
N ILE A 96 -14.43 -8.62 5.12
CA ILE A 96 -14.88 -9.85 5.77
C ILE A 96 -16.41 -9.95 5.73
N ARG A 97 -17.14 -8.85 5.95
CA ARG A 97 -18.61 -8.86 5.83
C ARG A 97 -19.10 -9.17 4.41
N ARG A 98 -18.34 -8.81 3.37
CA ARG A 98 -18.64 -9.13 1.97
C ARG A 98 -18.30 -10.59 1.63
N HIS A 99 -17.37 -11.19 2.37
CA HIS A 99 -16.85 -12.54 2.14
C HIS A 99 -16.74 -13.31 3.46
N PRO A 100 -17.87 -13.67 4.09
CA PRO A 100 -17.87 -14.28 5.43
C PRO A 100 -17.15 -15.64 5.47
N ASP A 101 -17.03 -16.31 4.33
CA ASP A 101 -16.39 -17.64 4.22
C ASP A 101 -14.87 -17.56 3.98
N ALA A 102 -14.30 -16.36 3.82
CA ALA A 102 -12.87 -16.20 3.55
C ALA A 102 -12.05 -16.23 4.85
N ASN A 103 -10.99 -17.03 4.88
CA ASN A 103 -10.00 -16.96 5.96
C ASN A 103 -9.30 -15.59 5.92
N ALA A 104 -9.31 -14.89 7.04
CA ALA A 104 -8.65 -13.60 7.20
C ALA A 104 -7.49 -13.69 8.19
N TYR A 105 -6.39 -13.03 7.86
CA TYR A 105 -5.18 -13.01 8.67
C TYR A 105 -4.69 -11.58 8.86
N LEU A 106 -4.36 -11.22 10.09
CA LEU A 106 -3.64 -10.01 10.43
C LEU A 106 -2.13 -10.31 10.52
N MET A 107 -1.36 -9.62 9.69
CA MET A 107 0.09 -9.65 9.68
C MET A 107 0.66 -8.43 10.38
N LYS A 108 1.63 -8.66 11.28
CA LYS A 108 2.50 -7.63 11.84
C LYS A 108 3.80 -7.60 11.04
N ILE A 109 4.20 -6.44 10.57
CA ILE A 109 5.33 -6.24 9.67
C ILE A 109 6.33 -5.26 10.29
N ASP A 110 7.61 -5.59 10.17
CA ASP A 110 8.75 -4.75 10.52
C ASP A 110 9.24 -4.04 9.25
N PRO A 111 8.98 -2.73 9.08
CA PRO A 111 9.32 -2.02 7.85
C PRO A 111 10.83 -1.91 7.61
N GLN A 112 11.65 -1.94 8.66
CA GLN A 112 13.12 -1.94 8.54
C GLN A 112 13.67 -3.17 7.83
N LYS A 113 12.86 -4.24 7.77
CA LYS A 113 13.21 -5.51 7.12
C LYS A 113 12.60 -5.67 5.73
N ILE A 114 11.92 -4.65 5.22
CA ILE A 114 11.39 -4.65 3.85
C ILE A 114 12.53 -4.29 2.91
N LEU A 115 13.43 -5.26 2.70
CA LEU A 115 14.63 -5.12 1.89
C LEU A 115 14.54 -5.99 0.63
N ASN A 116 15.19 -5.53 -0.44
CA ASN A 116 15.37 -6.31 -1.66
C ASN A 116 16.49 -7.36 -1.47
N VAL A 117 16.79 -8.12 -2.53
CA VAL A 117 17.82 -9.19 -2.47
C VAL A 117 19.24 -8.67 -2.26
N ALA A 118 19.50 -7.39 -2.58
CA ALA A 118 20.77 -6.72 -2.34
C ALA A 118 20.87 -6.10 -0.94
N GLY A 119 19.81 -6.20 -0.13
CA GLY A 119 19.74 -5.59 1.20
C GLY A 119 19.34 -4.11 1.19
N GLU A 120 18.89 -3.58 0.06
CA GLU A 120 18.45 -2.18 -0.05
C GLU A 120 16.96 -2.06 0.31
N PRO A 121 16.51 -0.94 0.91
CA PRO A 121 15.10 -0.70 1.20
C PRO A 121 14.23 -0.79 -0.06
N ILE A 122 13.15 -1.55 0.03
CA ILE A 122 12.07 -1.48 -0.95
C ILE A 122 11.26 -0.21 -0.67
N PRO A 123 10.89 0.59 -1.68
CA PRO A 123 10.10 1.80 -1.50
C PRO A 123 8.86 1.60 -0.63
N ILE A 124 8.72 2.45 0.38
CA ILE A 124 7.52 2.63 1.18
C ILE A 124 7.06 4.07 0.99
N LEU A 125 5.79 4.24 0.65
CA LEU A 125 5.15 5.55 0.51
C LEU A 125 4.14 5.75 1.64
N GLN A 126 4.07 6.96 2.19
CA GLN A 126 3.02 7.34 3.13
C GLN A 126 1.92 8.08 2.38
N VAL A 127 0.70 7.54 2.37
CA VAL A 127 -0.39 8.11 1.56
C VAL A 127 -0.71 9.54 1.99
N SER A 128 -0.78 9.82 3.30
CA SER A 128 -1.01 11.17 3.81
C SER A 128 0.06 12.19 3.39
N HIS A 129 1.30 11.74 3.14
CA HIS A 129 2.34 12.63 2.64
C HIS A 129 2.12 12.93 1.16
N ILE A 130 1.83 11.90 0.35
CA ILE A 130 1.52 12.08 -1.08
C ILE A 130 0.34 13.04 -1.26
N ILE A 131 -0.77 12.83 -0.53
CA ILE A 131 -1.97 13.68 -0.65
C ILE A 131 -1.72 15.10 -0.15
N ARG A 132 -0.79 15.31 0.79
CA ARG A 132 -0.43 16.66 1.24
C ARG A 132 0.35 17.43 0.17
N GLU A 133 1.29 16.76 -0.49
CA GLU A 133 2.12 17.36 -1.54
C GLU A 133 1.35 17.49 -2.86
N TYR A 134 0.47 16.53 -3.16
CA TYR A 134 -0.33 16.44 -4.38
C TYR A 134 -1.80 16.09 -4.04
N PRO A 135 -2.58 17.07 -3.52
CA PRO A 135 -3.98 16.84 -3.12
C PRO A 135 -4.87 16.27 -4.22
N GLU A 136 -4.58 16.60 -5.47
CA GLU A 136 -5.27 16.12 -6.67
C GLU A 136 -5.09 14.62 -6.95
N MET A 137 -4.13 13.95 -6.29
CA MET A 137 -3.97 12.49 -6.39
C MET A 137 -4.95 11.72 -5.50
N LEU A 138 -5.75 12.41 -4.66
CA LEU A 138 -6.81 11.77 -3.89
C LEU A 138 -8.00 11.49 -4.82
N PRO A 139 -8.42 10.23 -5.01
CA PRO A 139 -9.53 9.94 -5.92
C PRO A 139 -10.85 10.52 -5.43
N ASP A 140 -11.70 10.90 -6.38
CA ASP A 140 -13.03 11.45 -6.09
C ASP A 140 -13.85 10.51 -5.20
N GLY A 141 -14.43 11.05 -4.13
CA GLY A 141 -15.25 10.29 -3.19
C GLY A 141 -14.49 9.55 -2.09
N ILE A 142 -13.15 9.58 -2.10
CA ILE A 142 -12.31 9.12 -0.98
C ILE A 142 -12.01 10.30 -0.06
N GLN A 143 -12.22 10.12 1.24
CA GLN A 143 -11.86 11.12 2.25
C GLN A 143 -10.42 10.89 2.72
N GLU A 144 -9.64 11.95 2.91
CA GLU A 144 -8.25 11.89 3.37
C GLU A 144 -8.12 11.07 4.68
N ASP A 145 -9.04 11.25 5.63
CA ASP A 145 -9.11 10.50 6.88
C ASP A 145 -9.29 8.97 6.72
N TRP A 146 -9.68 8.52 5.53
CA TRP A 146 -9.82 7.10 5.25
C TRP A 146 -8.49 6.45 4.89
N VAL A 147 -7.55 7.24 4.38
CA VAL A 147 -6.24 6.77 3.87
C VAL A 147 -5.05 7.34 4.66
N ASN A 148 -5.31 8.23 5.62
CA ASN A 148 -4.27 8.96 6.36
C ASN A 148 -3.28 8.09 7.15
N ASP A 149 -3.66 6.86 7.50
CA ASP A 149 -2.81 5.92 8.23
C ASP A 149 -2.25 4.77 7.36
N GLU A 150 -2.47 4.87 6.05
CA GLU A 150 -2.07 3.90 5.04
C GLU A 150 -0.65 4.17 4.52
N PHE A 151 0.09 3.08 4.35
CA PHE A 151 1.43 3.02 3.80
C PHE A 151 1.43 2.00 2.67
N LEU A 152 2.08 2.35 1.56
CA LEU A 152 2.11 1.55 0.35
C LEU A 152 3.51 1.02 0.15
N VAL A 153 3.66 -0.31 0.19
CA VAL A 153 4.93 -0.98 -0.10
C VAL A 153 4.98 -1.37 -1.56
N LEU A 154 6.06 -1.02 -2.25
CA LEU A 154 6.18 -1.29 -3.68
C LEU A 154 6.57 -2.76 -3.95
N TYR A 155 5.81 -3.44 -4.80
CA TYR A 155 6.03 -4.79 -5.33
C TYR A 155 6.04 -5.97 -4.34
N LYS A 156 6.75 -5.88 -3.20
CA LYS A 156 7.03 -7.04 -2.35
C LYS A 156 7.20 -6.66 -0.88
N ILE A 157 6.66 -7.49 0.01
CA ILE A 157 7.02 -7.53 1.43
C ILE A 157 7.67 -8.88 1.69
N PRO A 158 9.00 -8.96 1.93
CA PRO A 158 9.69 -10.23 2.09
C PRO A 158 9.24 -10.94 3.38
N ARG A 159 9.29 -12.27 3.38
CA ARG A 159 8.92 -13.08 4.57
C ARG A 159 9.65 -12.66 5.84
N GLY A 160 10.93 -12.27 5.72
CA GLY A 160 11.75 -11.80 6.84
C GLY A 160 11.22 -10.53 7.53
N ALA A 161 10.42 -9.71 6.83
CA ALA A 161 9.76 -8.54 7.41
C ALA A 161 8.51 -8.90 8.22
N ILE A 162 7.98 -10.12 8.09
CA ILE A 162 6.71 -10.51 8.71
C ILE A 162 6.98 -11.09 10.10
N VAL A 163 6.67 -10.30 11.11
CA VAL A 163 6.92 -10.59 12.53
C VAL A 163 5.92 -11.62 13.06
N SER A 164 4.65 -11.51 12.68
CA SER A 164 3.62 -12.47 13.11
C SER A 164 2.46 -12.52 12.14
N VAL A 165 1.80 -13.67 12.07
CA VAL A 165 0.54 -13.90 11.34
C VAL A 165 -0.49 -14.41 12.35
N LYS A 166 -1.68 -13.80 12.41
CA LYS A 166 -2.75 -14.21 13.32
C LYS A 166 -4.08 -14.30 12.57
N PRO A 167 -4.87 -15.38 12.74
CA PRO A 167 -6.23 -15.40 12.21
C PRO A 167 -7.09 -14.32 12.90
N ILE A 168 -8.06 -13.75 12.19
CA ILE A 168 -8.98 -12.72 12.69
C ILE A 168 -10.42 -12.96 12.23
#